data_AF-A0ABD2P8H5-F1
#
_entry.id   AF-A0ABD2P8H5-F1
#
_cell.length_a   1.000
_cell.length_b   1.000
_cell.length_c   1.000
_cell.angle_alpha   90.00
_cell.angle_beta   90.00
_cell.angle_gamma   90.00
#
_symmetry.space_group_name_H-M   'P 1'
#
loop_
_entity.id
_entity.type
_entity.pdbx_description
1 polymer ?
#
loop_
_entity_poly.entity_id
_entity_poly.type
_entity_poly.pdbx_seq_one_letter_code
_entity_poly.pdbx_strand_id
1 'polypeptide(L)'
;MENIQIKFMWIPSHTNIEYNEKADQLAKQGQDEEIYGTYKFNPREIWPKIKTDLWKEWKGEWDRITLTKGKYYANLQQSTKINEKPWYKNFNNLSRKHITTMNGL
;
A
#
# COMPACT_ATOMS: atom_id res chain seq x y z
N MET A 1 -5.62 7.33 -32.16
CA MET A 1 -5.39 6.09 -31.40
C MET A 1 -6.54 5.17 -31.73
N GLU A 2 -6.26 4.02 -32.34
CA GLU A 2 -7.31 3.04 -32.65
C GLU A 2 -7.85 2.43 -31.36
N ASN A 3 -9.16 2.20 -31.33
CA ASN A 3 -9.84 1.63 -30.17
C ASN A 3 -9.70 0.10 -30.24
N ILE A 4 -8.81 -0.47 -29.41
CA ILE A 4 -8.56 -1.92 -29.39
C ILE A 4 -9.60 -2.59 -28.49
N GLN A 5 -10.37 -3.52 -29.05
CA GLN A 5 -11.29 -4.35 -28.28
C GLN A 5 -10.55 -5.57 -27.73
N ILE A 6 -10.41 -5.63 -26.40
CA ILE A 6 -9.77 -6.75 -25.69
C ILE A 6 -10.85 -7.62 -25.05
N LYS A 7 -10.76 -8.93 -25.21
CA LYS A 7 -11.60 -9.92 -24.51
C LYS A 7 -10.73 -10.77 -23.60
N PHE A 8 -11.09 -10.84 -22.33
CA PHE A 8 -10.45 -11.70 -21.35
C PHE A 8 -11.14 -13.06 -21.31
N MET A 9 -10.35 -14.13 -21.18
CA MET A 9 -10.83 -15.49 -21.03
C MET A 9 -9.99 -16.20 -19.99
N TRP A 10 -10.64 -16.97 -19.12
CA TRP A 10 -9.96 -17.82 -18.16
C TRP A 10 -9.73 -19.20 -18.79
N ILE A 11 -8.48 -19.67 -18.78
CA ILE A 11 -8.09 -20.99 -19.25
C ILE A 11 -7.57 -21.79 -18.06
N PRO A 12 -8.13 -22.98 -17.77
CA PRO A 12 -7.58 -23.86 -16.75
C PRO A 12 -6.19 -24.37 -17.14
N SER A 13 -5.35 -24.63 -16.13
CA SER A 13 -4.04 -25.28 -16.33
C SER A 13 -4.20 -26.69 -16.88
N HIS A 14 -3.17 -27.17 -17.60
CA HIS A 14 -3.08 -28.55 -18.10
C HIS A 14 -4.23 -28.95 -19.04
N THR A 15 -4.65 -27.99 -19.88
CA THR A 15 -5.71 -28.22 -20.87
C THR A 15 -5.15 -28.65 -22.23
N ASN A 16 -3.83 -28.83 -22.35
CA ASN A 16 -3.11 -29.14 -23.60
C ASN A 16 -3.35 -28.08 -24.70
N ILE A 17 -3.70 -26.85 -24.31
CA ILE A 17 -3.79 -25.72 -25.25
C ILE A 17 -2.36 -25.21 -25.47
N GLU A 18 -1.81 -25.47 -26.65
CA GLU A 18 -0.40 -25.22 -26.99
C GLU A 18 0.13 -23.86 -26.49
N TYR A 19 -0.55 -22.77 -26.80
CA TYR A 19 -0.08 -21.42 -26.42
C TYR A 19 -0.25 -21.12 -24.93
N ASN A 20 -1.22 -21.75 -24.25
CA ASN A 20 -1.36 -21.64 -22.80
C ASN A 20 -0.23 -22.38 -22.09
N GLU A 21 0.05 -23.62 -22.52
CA GLU A 21 1.15 -24.43 -21.97
C GLU A 21 2.51 -23.78 -22.27
N LYS A 22 2.68 -23.20 -23.46
CA LYS A 22 3.90 -22.45 -23.81
C LYS A 22 4.08 -21.21 -22.94
N ALA A 23 3.00 -20.47 -22.67
CA ALA A 23 3.05 -19.33 -21.76
C ALA A 23 3.41 -19.75 -20.33
N ASP A 24 2.85 -20.86 -19.84
CA ASP A 24 3.18 -21.43 -18.52
C ASP A 24 4.63 -21.90 -18.44
N GLN A 25 5.13 -22.58 -19.48
CA GLN A 25 6.54 -23.00 -19.59
C GLN A 25 7.50 -21.81 -19.57
N LEU A 26 7.23 -20.77 -20.37
CA LEU A 26 8.04 -19.55 -20.39
C LEU A 26 8.00 -18.82 -19.04
N ALA A 27 6.84 -18.77 -18.39
CA ALA A 27 6.71 -18.17 -17.06
C ALA A 27 7.51 -18.93 -16.00
N LYS A 28 7.57 -20.27 -16.07
CA LYS A 28 8.42 -21.10 -15.21
C LYS A 28 9.91 -20.89 -15.48
N GLN A 29 10.31 -20.87 -16.75
CA GLN A 29 11.71 -20.62 -17.12
C GLN A 29 12.22 -19.26 -16.60
N GLY A 30 11.40 -18.22 -16.72
CA GLY A 30 11.74 -16.88 -16.23
C GLY A 30 11.83 -16.74 -14.70
N GLN A 31 11.45 -17.75 -13.91
CA GLN A 31 11.63 -17.71 -12.44
C GLN A 31 13.09 -17.88 -12.05
N ASP A 32 13.84 -18.66 -12.82
CA ASP A 32 15.25 -18.99 -12.54
C ASP A 32 16.22 -18.08 -13.29
N GLU A 33 15.71 -17.24 -14.20
CA GLU A 33 16.53 -16.28 -14.95
C GLU A 33 16.87 -15.06 -14.09
N GLU A 34 18.16 -14.74 -13.98
CA GLU A 34 18.61 -13.47 -13.42
C GLU A 34 18.19 -12.32 -14.35
N ILE A 35 17.37 -11.42 -13.83
CA ILE A 35 16.91 -10.25 -14.58
C ILE A 35 18.07 -9.25 -14.69
N TYR A 36 18.81 -9.30 -15.79
CA TYR A 36 19.80 -8.28 -16.13
C TYR A 36 19.10 -7.04 -16.71
N GLY A 37 18.71 -6.12 -15.85
CA GLY A 37 18.13 -4.84 -16.26
C GLY A 37 17.89 -3.86 -15.11
N THR A 38 17.89 -2.56 -15.42
CA THR A 38 17.37 -1.55 -14.49
C THR A 38 15.85 -1.64 -14.48
N TYR A 39 15.31 -2.46 -13.58
CA TYR A 39 13.88 -2.48 -13.32
C TYR A 39 13.46 -1.05 -12.91
N LYS A 40 12.68 -0.38 -13.77
CA LYS A 40 12.10 0.93 -13.46
C LYS A 40 10.97 0.70 -12.46
N PHE A 41 11.37 0.57 -11.21
CA PHE A 41 10.45 0.39 -10.09
C PHE A 41 9.46 1.56 -10.05
N ASN A 42 8.14 1.28 -10.05
CA ASN A 42 7.15 2.32 -9.87
C ASN A 42 6.91 2.53 -8.38
N PRO A 43 7.31 3.67 -7.78
CA PRO A 43 7.16 3.91 -6.34
C PRO A 43 5.73 3.70 -5.83
N ARG A 44 4.72 3.87 -6.69
CA ARG A 44 3.30 3.67 -6.35
C ARG A 44 2.95 2.23 -5.99
N GLU A 45 3.75 1.25 -6.43
CA GLU A 45 3.51 -0.17 -6.14
C GLU A 45 4.00 -0.55 -4.74
N ILE A 46 5.15 -0.01 -4.32
CA ILE A 46 5.71 -0.27 -2.98
C ILE A 46 5.15 0.67 -1.90
N TRP A 47 4.81 1.91 -2.25
CA TRP A 47 4.41 2.91 -1.26
C TRP A 47 3.26 2.48 -0.34
N PRO A 48 2.19 1.81 -0.82
CA PRO A 48 1.13 1.30 0.05
C PRO A 48 1.65 0.27 1.06
N LYS A 49 2.59 -0.59 0.65
CA LYS A 49 3.20 -1.60 1.52
C LYS A 49 4.04 -0.95 2.62
N ILE A 50 4.96 -0.06 2.24
CA ILE A 50 5.79 0.69 3.20
C ILE A 50 4.91 1.44 4.20
N LYS A 51 3.89 2.15 3.72
CA LYS A 51 2.99 2.92 4.58
C LYS A 51 2.27 2.02 5.59
N THR A 52 1.82 0.85 5.14
CA THR A 52 1.13 -0.13 5.99
C THR A 52 2.06 -0.68 7.06
N ASP A 53 3.30 -1.02 6.70
CA ASP A 53 4.29 -1.57 7.63
C ASP A 53 4.69 -0.54 8.68
N LEU A 54 5.02 0.69 8.27
CA LEU A 54 5.34 1.80 9.17
C LEU A 54 4.19 2.07 10.16
N TRP A 55 2.95 2.04 9.68
CA TRP A 55 1.79 2.26 10.53
C TRP A 55 1.60 1.16 11.57
N LYS A 56 1.83 -0.10 11.17
CA LYS A 56 1.76 -1.26 12.08
C LYS A 56 2.83 -1.18 13.16
N GLU A 57 4.06 -0.87 12.77
CA GLU A 57 5.19 -0.72 13.69
C GLU A 57 4.93 0.43 14.69
N TRP A 58 4.53 1.59 14.18
CA TRP A 58 4.20 2.75 15.02
C TRP A 58 3.08 2.45 16.02
N LYS A 59 2.01 1.76 15.59
CA LYS A 59 0.92 1.35 16.50
C LYS A 59 1.41 0.44 17.61
N GLY A 60 2.23 -0.56 17.27
CA GLY A 60 2.81 -1.46 18.27
C GLY A 60 3.65 -0.71 19.30
N GLU A 61 4.45 0.25 18.85
CA GLU A 61 5.27 1.05 19.75
C GLU A 61 4.44 2.02 20.61
N TRP A 62 3.39 2.62 20.05
CA TRP A 62 2.43 3.43 20.81
C TRP A 62 1.80 2.62 21.94
N ASP A 63 1.28 1.43 21.63
CA ASP A 63 0.65 0.55 22.62
C ASP A 63 1.64 0.17 23.73
N ARG A 64 2.91 -0.07 23.38
CA ARG A 64 3.96 -0.39 24.34
C ARG A 64 4.32 0.79 25.24
N ILE A 65 4.58 1.96 24.67
CA ILE A 65 4.99 3.15 25.43
C ILE A 65 3.87 3.58 26.39
N THR A 66 2.61 3.53 25.94
CA THR A 66 1.46 4.03 26.69
C THR A 66 1.13 3.23 27.96
N LEU A 67 1.65 2.00 28.08
CA LEU A 67 1.61 1.24 29.32
C LEU A 67 2.41 1.89 30.46
N THR A 68 3.46 2.64 30.11
CA THR A 68 4.42 3.21 31.09
C THR A 68 4.37 4.73 31.15
N LYS A 69 4.11 5.42 30.03
CA LYS A 69 4.10 6.89 29.92
C LYS A 69 2.90 7.37 29.11
N GLY A 70 2.24 8.45 29.55
CA GLY A 70 1.13 9.03 28.78
C GLY A 70 -0.17 8.22 28.81
N LYS A 71 -0.32 7.29 29.76
CA LYS A 71 -1.51 6.44 29.94
C LYS A 71 -2.83 7.23 29.96
N TYR A 72 -2.83 8.42 30.57
CA TYR A 72 -3.99 9.32 30.56
C TYR A 72 -4.42 9.68 29.13
N TYR A 73 -3.48 10.15 28.30
CA TYR A 73 -3.76 10.51 26.91
C TYR A 73 -4.09 9.28 26.05
N ALA A 74 -3.47 8.14 26.32
CA ALA A 74 -3.78 6.88 25.64
C ALA A 74 -5.19 6.38 25.94
N ASN A 75 -5.70 6.62 27.15
CA ASN A 75 -7.09 6.30 27.50
C ASN A 75 -8.08 7.19 26.76
N LEU A 76 -7.74 8.47 26.55
CA LEU A 76 -8.55 9.38 25.75
C LEU A 76 -8.51 9.02 24.25
N GLN A 77 -7.34 8.59 23.77
CA GLN A 77 -7.11 8.27 22.37
C GLN A 77 -6.37 6.93 22.22
N GLN A 78 -7.15 5.85 22.21
CA GLN A 78 -6.66 4.48 22.02
C GLN A 78 -6.13 4.29 20.59
N SER A 79 -5.08 3.48 20.40
CA SER A 79 -4.46 3.22 19.08
C SER A 79 -5.43 2.72 18.01
N THR A 80 -6.46 1.98 18.42
CA THR A 80 -7.56 1.50 17.57
C THR A 80 -8.45 2.62 17.03
N LYS A 81 -8.45 3.79 17.69
CA LYS A 81 -9.24 4.98 17.36
C LYS A 81 -8.39 6.11 16.76
N ILE A 82 -7.07 5.92 16.64
CA ILE A 82 -6.20 6.90 16.00
C ILE A 82 -6.45 6.88 14.50
N ASN A 83 -6.89 8.03 13.98
CA ASN A 83 -7.14 8.22 12.56
C ASN A 83 -5.83 8.17 11.76
N GLU A 84 -5.78 7.30 10.76
CA GLU A 84 -4.70 7.26 9.73
C GLU A 84 -4.68 8.48 8.82
N LYS A 85 -5.76 9.25 8.86
CA LYS A 85 -5.99 10.41 8.02
C LYS A 85 -5.78 11.65 8.90
N PRO A 86 -5.16 12.72 8.35
CA PRO A 86 -5.00 13.95 9.10
C PRO A 86 -6.36 14.52 9.51
N TRP A 87 -6.39 15.23 10.63
CA TRP A 87 -7.63 15.79 11.22
C TRP A 87 -8.42 16.67 10.23
N TYR A 88 -7.72 17.35 9.32
CA TYR A 88 -8.33 18.25 8.34
C TYR A 88 -8.85 17.54 7.07
N LYS A 89 -8.75 16.22 6.93
CA LYS A 89 -9.06 15.53 5.66
C LYS A 89 -10.49 15.73 5.18
N ASN A 90 -11.46 15.80 6.09
CA ASN A 90 -12.88 15.92 5.75
C ASN A 90 -13.35 17.39 5.65
N PHE A 91 -12.41 18.34 5.72
CA PHE A 91 -12.72 19.76 5.59
C PHE A 91 -12.45 20.20 4.15
N ASN A 92 -13.51 20.46 3.40
CA ASN A 92 -13.42 20.78 1.98
C ASN A 92 -12.84 22.19 1.70
N ASN A 93 -12.90 23.11 2.68
CA ASN A 93 -12.59 24.54 2.47
C ASN A 93 -11.52 25.09 3.44
N LEU A 94 -10.67 24.25 4.03
CA LEU A 94 -9.55 24.73 4.84
C LEU A 94 -8.37 25.16 3.97
N SER A 95 -7.94 26.42 4.08
CA SER A 95 -6.72 26.88 3.42
C SER A 95 -5.48 26.25 4.07
N ARG A 96 -4.40 26.08 3.28
CA ARG A 96 -3.11 25.60 3.80
C ARG A 96 -2.63 26.39 5.01
N LYS A 97 -2.80 27.72 4.99
CA LYS A 97 -2.42 28.60 6.10
C LYS A 97 -3.13 28.21 7.41
N HIS A 98 -4.43 27.94 7.36
CA HIS A 98 -5.17 27.49 8.54
C HIS A 98 -4.66 26.15 9.06
N ILE A 99 -4.41 25.19 8.18
CA ILE A 99 -3.87 23.87 8.56
C ILE A 99 -2.51 24.01 9.25
N THR A 100 -1.60 24.82 8.68
CA THR A 100 -0.27 25.02 9.26
C THR A 100 -0.30 25.78 10.58
N THR A 101 -1.17 26.79 10.71
CA THR A 101 -1.35 27.52 11.98
C THR A 101 -1.87 26.58 13.05
N MET A 102 -2.90 25.78 12.75
CA MET A 102 -3.48 24.83 13.72
C MET A 102 -2.52 23.71 14.13
N ASN A 103 -1.62 23.27 13.24
CA ASN A 103 -0.61 22.26 13.59
C ASN A 103 0.55 22.83 14.42
N GLY A 104 0.73 24.16 14.45
CA GLY A 104 1.78 24.84 15.20
C GLY A 104 1.34 25.43 16.53
N LEU A 105 0.05 25.32 16.86
CA LEU A 105 -0.52 25.60 18.19
C LEU A 105 -0.31 24.39 19.11
#